data_AF-A0A956DFU0-F1
#
_entry.id   AF-A0A956DFU0-F1
#
_cell.length_a   1.000
_cell.length_b   1.000
_cell.length_c   1.000
_cell.angle_alpha   90.00
_cell.angle_beta   90.00
_cell.angle_gamma   90.00
#
_symmetry.space_group_name_H-M   'P 1'
#
loop_
_entity.id
_entity.type
_entity.pdbx_description
1 polymer ?
#
loop_
_entity_poly.entity_id
_entity_poly.type
_entity_poly.pdbx_seq_one_letter_code
_entity_poly.pdbx_strand_id
1 'polypeptide(L)'
;LGESDMIRLAGSLERVSPETKAKIGGWLVKRLDQHDENLQTWWAVGRLGARVPFYGSAHQVVPKHVVMQWLEIALRFDWRDAPEAAFAATLMARVSGDRERDLDEPIRKRVAERLMMSAQSESWQKMVLEVTQLEEADERRIFGDALPPGLRLLE
;
A
#
# COMPACT_ATOMS: atom_id res chain seq x y z
N LEU A 1 -11.35 -13.37 16.89
CA LEU A 1 -10.28 -12.52 16.37
C LEU A 1 -10.69 -11.08 16.66
N GLY A 2 -9.79 -10.26 17.19
CA GLY A 2 -10.07 -8.83 17.30
C GLY A 2 -10.15 -8.18 15.91
N GLU A 3 -10.76 -7.01 15.80
CA GLU A 3 -10.88 -6.28 14.53
C GLU A 3 -9.50 -6.00 13.89
N SER A 4 -8.52 -5.59 14.69
CA SER A 4 -7.13 -5.41 14.26
C SER A 4 -6.49 -6.71 13.72
N ASP A 5 -6.76 -7.86 14.35
CA ASP A 5 -6.22 -9.15 13.89
C ASP A 5 -6.80 -9.55 12.53
N MET A 6 -8.09 -9.26 12.30
CA MET A 6 -8.74 -9.54 11.01
C MET A 6 -8.18 -8.65 9.89
N ILE A 7 -7.88 -7.38 10.19
CA ILE A 7 -7.23 -6.45 9.25
C ILE A 7 -5.80 -6.91 8.94
N ARG A 8 -5.02 -7.32 9.96
CA ARG A 8 -3.67 -7.86 9.76
C ARG A 8 -3.69 -9.14 8.92
N LEU A 9 -4.63 -10.04 9.20
CA LEU A 9 -4.83 -11.24 8.39
C LEU A 9 -5.17 -10.87 6.95
N ALA A 10 -6.12 -9.95 6.73
CA ALA A 10 -6.51 -9.52 5.38
C ALA A 10 -5.31 -9.00 4.57
N GLY A 11 -4.44 -8.20 5.17
CA GLY A 11 -3.24 -7.67 4.51
C GLY A 11 -2.17 -8.72 4.20
N SER A 12 -2.15 -9.88 4.88
CA SER A 12 -1.18 -10.95 4.63
C SER A 12 -1.59 -11.91 3.51
N LEU A 13 -2.82 -11.80 3.00
CA LEU A 13 -3.38 -12.66 1.94
C LEU A 13 -2.85 -12.33 0.54
N GLU A 14 -1.53 -12.24 0.36
CA GLU A 14 -0.93 -11.95 -0.94
C GLU A 14 -1.04 -13.09 -1.97
N ARG A 15 -1.36 -14.30 -1.54
CA ARG A 15 -1.43 -15.50 -2.41
C ARG A 15 -2.85 -15.88 -2.84
N VAL A 16 -3.88 -15.20 -2.34
CA VAL A 16 -5.26 -15.43 -2.77
C VAL A 16 -5.49 -14.81 -4.16
N SER A 17 -6.59 -15.20 -4.81
CA SER A 17 -6.90 -14.73 -6.16
C SER A 17 -7.07 -13.21 -6.22
N PRO A 18 -6.74 -12.56 -7.36
CA PRO A 18 -6.96 -11.12 -7.55
C PRO A 18 -8.39 -10.66 -7.23
N GLU A 19 -9.39 -11.48 -7.56
CA GLU A 19 -10.80 -11.19 -7.32
C GLU A 19 -11.13 -11.18 -5.83
N THR A 20 -10.52 -12.10 -5.07
CA THR A 20 -10.69 -12.17 -3.61
C THR A 20 -10.04 -10.96 -2.96
N LYS A 21 -8.82 -10.58 -3.38
CA LYS A 21 -8.17 -9.35 -2.92
C LYS A 21 -9.01 -8.11 -3.25
N ALA A 22 -9.59 -8.05 -4.46
CA ALA A 22 -10.44 -6.95 -4.88
C ALA A 22 -11.68 -6.80 -3.99
N LYS A 23 -12.32 -7.92 -3.61
CA LYS A 23 -13.46 -7.90 -2.68
C LYS A 23 -13.07 -7.42 -1.30
N ILE A 24 -11.99 -7.96 -0.73
CA ILE A 24 -11.51 -7.60 0.61
C ILE A 24 -11.07 -6.14 0.65
N GLY A 25 -10.20 -5.73 -0.29
CA GLY A 25 -9.69 -4.36 -0.38
C GLY A 25 -10.80 -3.34 -0.63
N GLY A 26 -11.77 -3.66 -1.50
CA GLY A 26 -12.93 -2.80 -1.72
C GLY A 26 -13.77 -2.60 -0.46
N TRP A 27 -13.96 -3.64 0.35
CA TRP A 27 -14.64 -3.54 1.64
C TRP A 27 -13.86 -2.67 2.64
N LEU A 28 -12.54 -2.85 2.76
CA LEU A 28 -11.68 -2.04 3.63
C LEU A 28 -11.67 -0.56 3.22
N VAL A 29 -11.52 -0.27 1.92
CA VAL A 29 -11.50 1.10 1.38
C VAL A 29 -12.82 1.81 1.61
N LYS A 30 -13.95 1.11 1.43
CA LYS A 30 -15.27 1.67 1.71
C LYS A 30 -15.42 2.07 3.18
N ARG A 31 -14.88 1.28 4.11
CA ARG A 31 -14.90 1.61 5.54
C ARG A 31 -14.03 2.83 5.86
N LEU A 32 -12.83 2.89 5.28
CA LEU A 32 -11.94 4.05 5.39
C LEU A 32 -12.60 5.35 4.88
N ASP A 33 -13.39 5.31 3.81
CA ASP A 33 -14.09 6.48 3.23
C ASP A 33 -15.32 6.93 4.07
N GLN A 34 -15.86 6.07 4.95
CA GLN A 34 -17.10 6.33 5.70
C GLN A 34 -16.90 6.92 7.11
N HIS A 35 -15.64 7.20 7.51
CA HIS A 35 -15.18 7.70 8.82
C HIS A 35 -15.38 6.74 10.02
N ASP A 36 -14.47 6.83 11.00
CA ASP A 36 -14.33 6.00 12.23
C ASP A 36 -13.54 4.67 12.09
N GLU A 37 -12.80 4.50 10.99
CA GLU A 37 -11.90 3.36 10.79
C GLU A 37 -10.45 3.67 11.20
N ASN A 38 -9.74 2.65 11.69
CA ASN A 38 -8.34 2.76 12.09
C ASN A 38 -7.46 3.03 10.86
N LEU A 39 -6.55 4.03 10.95
CA LEU A 39 -5.56 4.32 9.90
C LEU A 39 -4.68 3.10 9.56
N GLN A 40 -4.50 2.16 10.49
CA GLN A 40 -3.84 0.87 10.24
C GLN A 40 -4.54 0.04 9.15
N THR A 41 -5.83 0.29 8.85
CA THR A 41 -6.53 -0.38 7.74
C THR A 41 -5.90 -0.05 6.38
N TRP A 42 -5.28 1.12 6.23
CA TRP A 42 -4.51 1.45 5.03
C TRP A 42 -3.34 0.51 4.77
N TRP A 43 -2.72 -0.04 5.82
CA TRP A 43 -1.66 -1.03 5.68
C TRP A 43 -2.16 -2.26 4.91
N ALA A 44 -3.33 -2.79 5.27
CA ALA A 44 -3.91 -3.95 4.60
C ALA A 44 -4.28 -3.63 3.14
N VAL A 45 -4.86 -2.45 2.90
CA VAL A 45 -5.19 -1.98 1.55
C VAL A 45 -3.94 -1.85 0.68
N GLY A 46 -2.88 -1.25 1.20
CA GLY A 46 -1.60 -1.10 0.50
C GLY A 46 -1.00 -2.43 0.07
N ARG A 47 -1.03 -3.44 0.95
CA ARG A 47 -0.54 -4.80 0.63
C ARG A 47 -1.42 -5.53 -0.39
N LEU A 48 -2.74 -5.46 -0.23
CA LEU A 48 -3.67 -6.09 -1.17
C LEU A 48 -3.58 -5.46 -2.56
N GLY A 49 -3.36 -4.14 -2.62
CA GLY A 49 -3.24 -3.36 -3.84
C GLY A 49 -1.82 -3.29 -4.42
N ALA A 50 -0.81 -3.86 -3.76
CA ALA A 50 0.59 -3.72 -4.14
C ALA A 50 0.86 -4.17 -5.59
N ARG A 51 1.63 -3.37 -6.34
CA ARG A 51 2.05 -3.70 -7.72
C ARG A 51 3.23 -4.66 -7.76
N VAL A 52 4.05 -4.62 -6.72
CA VAL A 52 5.17 -5.52 -6.46
C VAL A 52 4.87 -6.25 -5.15
N PRO A 53 4.16 -7.40 -5.19
CA PRO A 53 3.90 -8.20 -4.00
C PRO A 53 5.22 -8.68 -3.38
N PHE A 54 5.22 -8.89 -2.07
CA PHE A 54 6.40 -9.33 -1.34
C PHE A 54 6.56 -10.85 -1.39
N TYR A 55 5.45 -11.58 -1.23
CA TYR A 55 5.42 -13.05 -1.25
C TYR A 55 4.46 -13.62 -2.31
N GLY A 56 3.61 -12.77 -2.88
CA GLY A 56 2.66 -13.14 -3.93
C GLY A 56 3.31 -13.20 -5.32
N SER A 57 2.70 -13.95 -6.23
CA SER A 57 3.11 -13.91 -7.64
C SER A 57 2.74 -12.56 -8.27
N ALA A 58 3.57 -12.08 -9.20
CA ALA A 58 3.28 -10.91 -10.02
C ALA A 58 1.93 -11.04 -10.76
N HIS A 59 1.50 -12.25 -11.12
CA HIS A 59 0.23 -12.51 -11.78
C HIS A 59 -0.99 -12.45 -10.84
N GLN A 60 -0.77 -12.35 -9.53
CA GLN A 60 -1.85 -12.32 -8.53
C GLN A 60 -2.14 -10.90 -8.02
N VAL A 61 -1.74 -9.86 -8.75
CA VAL A 61 -2.04 -8.47 -8.40
C VAL A 61 -3.49 -8.12 -8.76
N VAL A 62 -4.11 -7.27 -7.95
CA VAL A 62 -5.43 -6.71 -8.24
C VAL A 62 -5.37 -5.91 -9.56
N PRO A 63 -6.39 -5.98 -10.44
CA PRO A 63 -6.40 -5.22 -11.69
C PRO A 63 -6.22 -3.72 -11.50
N LYS A 64 -5.53 -3.05 -12.43
CA LYS A 64 -5.21 -1.61 -12.34
C LYS A 64 -6.42 -0.74 -12.05
N HIS A 65 -7.51 -0.95 -12.79
CA HIS A 65 -8.73 -0.13 -12.66
C HIS A 65 -9.39 -0.25 -11.28
N VAL A 66 -9.20 -1.36 -10.56
CA VAL A 66 -9.70 -1.53 -9.18
C VAL A 66 -8.78 -0.77 -8.23
N VAL A 67 -7.46 -0.95 -8.36
CA VAL A 67 -6.48 -0.22 -7.53
C VAL A 67 -6.58 1.29 -7.72
N MET A 68 -6.87 1.76 -8.93
CA MET A 68 -7.15 3.17 -9.21
C MET A 68 -8.30 3.71 -8.36
N GLN A 69 -9.38 2.95 -8.18
CA GLN A 69 -10.49 3.38 -7.34
C GLN A 69 -10.07 3.53 -5.87
N TRP A 70 -9.22 2.62 -5.37
CA TRP A 70 -8.69 2.69 -4.01
C TRP A 70 -7.71 3.84 -3.82
N LEU A 71 -6.86 4.07 -4.81
CA LEU A 71 -5.91 5.16 -4.83
C LEU A 71 -6.60 6.52 -4.81
N GLU A 72 -7.70 6.70 -5.55
CA GLU A 72 -8.47 7.96 -5.50
C GLU A 72 -9.05 8.23 -4.10
N ILE A 73 -9.40 7.19 -3.32
CA ILE A 73 -9.79 7.38 -1.91
C ILE A 73 -8.57 7.78 -1.07
N ALA A 74 -7.44 7.10 -1.20
CA ALA A 74 -6.21 7.44 -0.47
C ALA A 74 -5.76 8.89 -0.74
N LEU A 75 -5.95 9.36 -1.97
CA LEU A 75 -5.67 10.72 -2.42
C LEU A 75 -6.62 11.78 -1.83
N ARG A 76 -7.68 11.42 -1.09
CA ARG A 76 -8.53 12.40 -0.38
C ARG A 76 -7.99 12.76 1.00
N PHE A 77 -7.12 11.92 1.57
CA PHE A 77 -6.59 12.10 2.91
C PHE A 77 -5.45 13.14 2.92
N ASP A 78 -5.32 13.86 4.04
CA ASP A 78 -4.10 14.62 4.31
C ASP A 78 -3.00 13.66 4.76
N TRP A 79 -2.01 13.45 3.90
CA TRP A 79 -0.92 12.52 4.14
C TRP A 79 0.05 12.96 5.24
N ARG A 80 -0.05 14.21 5.70
CA ARG A 80 0.67 14.67 6.90
C ARG A 80 0.11 14.05 8.18
N ASP A 81 -1.21 13.86 8.21
CA ASP A 81 -1.94 13.29 9.37
C ASP A 81 -2.26 11.80 9.20
N ALA A 82 -2.16 11.27 7.97
CA ALA A 82 -2.38 9.87 7.64
C ALA A 82 -1.23 9.27 6.80
N PRO A 83 -0.03 9.11 7.38
CA PRO A 83 1.13 8.55 6.67
C PRO A 83 0.91 7.11 6.18
N GLU A 84 0.02 6.34 6.81
CA GLU A 84 -0.37 5.01 6.36
C GLU A 84 -1.10 5.05 5.01
N ALA A 85 -1.94 6.08 4.77
CA ALA A 85 -2.60 6.29 3.49
C ALA A 85 -1.58 6.63 2.39
N ALA A 86 -0.59 7.47 2.72
CA ALA A 86 0.51 7.81 1.81
C ALA A 86 1.35 6.59 1.45
N PHE A 87 1.66 5.74 2.44
CA PHE A 87 2.39 4.50 2.20
C PHE A 87 1.58 3.51 1.36
N ALA A 88 0.29 3.34 1.65
CA ALA A 88 -0.59 2.50 0.85
C ALA A 88 -0.68 2.98 -0.61
N ALA A 89 -0.80 4.29 -0.83
CA ALA A 89 -0.75 4.90 -2.16
C ALA A 89 0.57 4.61 -2.87
N THR A 90 1.69 4.66 -2.14
CA THR A 90 3.03 4.32 -2.65
C THR A 90 3.08 2.87 -3.13
N LEU A 91 2.61 1.89 -2.34
CA LEU A 91 2.60 0.48 -2.72
C LEU A 91 1.69 0.18 -3.93
N MET A 92 0.55 0.87 -4.00
CA MET A 92 -0.42 0.77 -5.11
C MET A 92 0.06 1.42 -6.41
N ALA A 93 0.90 2.45 -6.32
CA ALA A 93 1.43 3.19 -7.46
C ALA A 93 2.89 2.85 -7.81
N ARG A 94 3.56 2.02 -7.02
CA ARG A 94 4.94 1.59 -7.24
C ARG A 94 5.12 1.05 -8.65
N VAL A 95 6.16 1.52 -9.34
CA VAL A 95 6.50 1.01 -10.67
C VAL A 95 7.24 -0.32 -10.52
N SER A 96 6.80 -1.32 -11.28
CA SER A 96 7.34 -2.68 -11.25
C SER A 96 8.21 -2.99 -12.47
N GLY A 97 8.15 -2.14 -13.51
CA GLY A 97 8.80 -2.39 -14.81
C GLY A 97 7.92 -3.22 -15.76
N ASP A 98 6.73 -3.62 -15.31
CA ASP A 98 5.77 -4.40 -16.07
C ASP A 98 4.53 -3.56 -16.40
N ARG A 99 4.34 -3.30 -17.70
CA ARG A 99 3.25 -2.48 -18.22
C ARG A 99 1.87 -3.04 -17.93
N GLU A 100 1.70 -4.35 -17.70
CA GLU A 100 0.38 -4.92 -17.40
C GLU A 100 -0.05 -4.65 -15.95
N ARG A 101 0.92 -4.41 -15.06
CA ARG A 101 0.68 -4.18 -13.62
C ARG A 101 0.73 -2.70 -13.26
N ASP A 102 1.64 -1.97 -13.89
CA ASP A 102 1.93 -0.57 -13.56
C ASP A 102 0.75 0.34 -13.92
N LEU A 103 0.40 1.23 -12.99
CA LEU A 103 -0.51 2.34 -13.26
C LEU A 103 0.13 3.29 -14.28
N ASP A 104 -0.67 4.04 -15.02
CA ASP A 104 -0.14 4.95 -16.04
C ASP A 104 0.73 6.05 -15.43
N GLU A 105 1.76 6.47 -16.17
CA GLU A 105 2.76 7.43 -15.70
C GLU A 105 2.18 8.73 -15.14
N PRO A 106 1.14 9.36 -15.73
CA PRO A 106 0.56 10.58 -15.17
C PRO A 106 0.00 10.38 -13.76
N ILE A 107 -0.58 9.21 -13.48
CA ILE A 107 -1.09 8.88 -12.14
C ILE A 107 0.07 8.72 -11.16
N ARG A 108 1.12 7.99 -11.56
CA ARG A 108 2.31 7.80 -10.72
C ARG A 108 2.98 9.13 -10.39
N LYS A 109 3.11 10.04 -11.37
CA LYS A 109 3.62 11.40 -11.15
C LYS A 109 2.77 12.19 -10.16
N ARG A 110 1.44 12.15 -10.27
CA ARG A 110 0.53 12.78 -9.30
C ARG A 110 0.72 12.25 -7.87
N VAL A 111 0.96 10.95 -7.71
CA VAL A 111 1.26 10.36 -6.39
C VAL A 111 2.61 10.86 -5.86
N ALA A 112 3.66 10.84 -6.69
CA ALA A 112 4.99 11.32 -6.31
C ALA A 112 4.98 12.82 -5.91
N GLU A 113 4.31 13.67 -6.69
CA GLU A 113 4.12 15.09 -6.37
C GLU A 113 3.42 15.28 -5.02
N ARG A 114 2.38 14.49 -4.74
CA ARG A 114 1.67 14.57 -3.47
C ARG A 114 2.48 14.08 -2.29
N LEU A 115 3.31 13.04 -2.47
CA LEU A 115 4.27 12.57 -1.47
C LEU A 115 5.27 13.69 -1.13
N MET A 116 5.79 14.38 -2.16
CA MET A 116 6.68 15.53 -1.99
C MET A 116 5.99 16.67 -1.22
N MET A 117 4.79 17.06 -1.62
CA MET A 117 4.04 18.17 -1.00
C MET A 117 3.66 17.90 0.46
N SER A 118 3.49 16.63 0.84
CA SER A 118 3.19 16.20 2.20
C SER A 118 4.43 15.85 3.03
N ALA A 119 5.62 16.18 2.51
CA ALA A 119 6.92 15.93 3.16
C ALA A 119 7.14 14.46 3.57
N GLN A 120 6.62 13.52 2.77
CA GLN A 120 6.85 12.08 2.95
C GLN A 120 8.22 11.68 2.41
N SER A 121 8.65 10.45 2.73
CA SER A 121 9.98 9.93 2.37
C SER A 121 10.28 10.08 0.87
N GLU A 122 11.50 10.51 0.56
CA GLU A 122 12.02 10.54 -0.82
C GLU A 122 12.09 9.12 -1.41
N SER A 123 12.35 8.09 -0.58
CA SER A 123 12.36 6.69 -1.02
C SER A 123 10.99 6.28 -1.61
N TRP A 124 9.89 6.82 -1.08
CA TRP A 124 8.54 6.53 -1.56
C TRP A 124 8.28 7.18 -2.91
N GLN A 125 8.77 8.41 -3.11
CA GLN A 125 8.71 9.07 -4.42
C GLN A 125 9.47 8.27 -5.47
N LYS A 126 10.69 7.83 -5.13
CA LYS A 126 11.52 6.99 -6.01
C LYS A 126 10.82 5.68 -6.38
N MET A 127 10.21 4.98 -5.42
CA MET A 127 9.45 3.74 -5.68
C MET A 127 8.33 3.92 -6.71
N VAL A 128 7.70 5.09 -6.78
CA VAL A 128 6.58 5.35 -7.70
C VAL A 128 7.07 5.77 -9.09
N LEU A 129 8.26 6.35 -9.18
CA LEU A 129 8.83 6.87 -10.43
C LEU A 129 9.81 5.92 -11.10
N GLU A 130 10.54 5.13 -10.32
CA GLU A 130 11.68 4.32 -10.74
C GLU A 130 11.58 2.89 -10.20
N VAL A 131 12.10 1.92 -10.96
CA VAL A 131 12.15 0.52 -10.52
C VAL A 131 13.27 0.39 -9.48
N THR A 132 12.89 0.43 -8.21
CA THR A 132 13.82 0.32 -7.07
C THR A 132 13.58 -0.95 -6.25
N GLN A 133 14.56 -1.35 -5.43
CA GLN A 133 14.34 -2.30 -4.34
C GLN A 133 13.75 -1.60 -3.12
N LEU A 134 13.06 -2.35 -2.27
CA LEU A 134 12.59 -1.83 -0.99
C LEU A 134 13.78 -1.67 -0.04
N GLU A 135 13.78 -0.58 0.73
CA GLU A 135 14.73 -0.41 1.82
C GLU A 135 14.22 -1.10 3.08
N GLU A 136 15.14 -1.53 3.97
CA GLU A 136 14.81 -2.31 5.17
C GLU A 136 13.76 -1.63 6.08
N ALA A 137 13.80 -0.30 6.18
CA ALA A 137 12.82 0.47 6.96
C ALA A 137 11.39 0.38 6.38
N ASP A 138 11.28 0.33 5.05
CA ASP A 138 10.01 0.18 4.35
C ASP A 138 9.52 -1.27 4.40
N GLU A 139 10.43 -2.25 4.41
CA GLU A 139 10.08 -3.65 4.64
C GLU A 139 9.42 -3.85 6.01
N ARG A 140 9.97 -3.26 7.08
CA ARG A 140 9.36 -3.32 8.43
C ARG A 140 7.93 -2.75 8.44
N ARG A 141 7.70 -1.66 7.70
CA ARG A 141 6.35 -1.10 7.51
C ARG A 141 5.42 -2.05 6.77
N ILE A 142 5.90 -2.77 5.75
CA ILE A 142 5.13 -3.79 5.04
C ILE A 142 4.81 -4.99 5.93
N PHE A 143 5.71 -5.40 6.83
CA PHE A 143 5.45 -6.52 7.73
C PHE A 143 4.44 -6.20 8.82
N GLY A 144 4.22 -4.92 9.13
CA GLY A 144 3.31 -4.51 10.19
C GLY A 144 3.82 -4.89 11.59
N ASP A 145 5.09 -5.28 11.68
CA ASP A 145 5.80 -5.50 12.92
C ASP A 145 6.60 -4.23 13.22
N ALA A 146 5.99 -3.31 13.98
CA ALA A 146 6.84 -2.46 14.80
C ALA A 146 7.63 -3.41 15.71
N LEU A 147 8.96 -3.40 15.60
CA LEU A 147 9.80 -4.05 16.61
C LEU A 147 9.34 -3.51 17.98
N PRO A 148 8.91 -4.37 18.92
CA PRO A 148 8.63 -3.93 20.27
C PRO A 148 9.84 -3.14 20.79
N PRO A 149 9.64 -2.08 21.61
CA PRO A 149 10.76 -1.34 22.17
C PRO A 149 11.73 -2.32 22.85
N GLY A 150 12.97 -2.40 22.33
CA GLY A 150 14.03 -3.26 22.89
C GLY A 150 14.55 -4.38 21.99
N LEU A 151 13.97 -4.63 20.82
CA LEU A 151 14.49 -5.61 19.87
C LEU A 151 15.25 -4.93 18.72
N ARG A 152 16.45 -5.44 18.40
CA ARG A 152 17.24 -5.09 17.21
C ARG A 152 17.51 -6.37 16.43
N LEU A 153 17.43 -6.28 15.10
CA LEU A 153 17.94 -7.34 14.22
C LEU A 153 19.47 -7.36 14.39
N LEU A 154 20.00 -8.53 14.71
CA LEU A 154 21.43 -8.79 14.66
C LEU A 154 21.74 -9.26 13.23
N GLU A 155 22.75 -8.65 12.61
CA GLU A 155 23.35 -9.11 11.35
C GLU A 155 23.96 -10.51 11.50
#